data_AF-A0A1B8E8G6-F1
#
_entry.id   AF-A0A1B8E8G6-F1
#
_cell.length_a   1.000
_cell.length_b   1.000
_cell.length_c   1.000
_cell.angle_alpha   90.00
_cell.angle_beta   90.00
_cell.angle_gamma   90.00
#
_symmetry.space_group_name_H-M   'P 1'
#
loop_
_entity.id
_entity.type
_entity.pdbx_description
1 polymer ?
#
loop_
_entity_poly.entity_id
_entity_poly.type
_entity_poly.pdbx_seq_one_letter_code
_entity_poly.pdbx_strand_id
1 'polypeptide(L)'
;MAEWSKAPDSIAIYDTNPLIIGSLGATAILLYSTPASPLAQPRPLLLGQAISATVGILIALAFKSLGPEEFERLRWLAGALAVAVAAAVMTVTKTVHPPAGATALLAVTSDEVLALGWGLVALVEVGCAAMLVVALGRAAAAVAAAKKRGAPEVKVVP
;
A
#
# COMPACT_ATOMS: atom_id res chain seq x y z
N MET A 1 -10.23 -42.23 -6.83
CA MET A 1 -10.37 -40.77 -6.61
C MET A 1 -9.00 -40.08 -6.57
N ALA A 2 -8.17 -40.20 -7.62
CA ALA A 2 -6.79 -39.70 -7.61
C ALA A 2 -6.24 -39.39 -9.02
N GLU A 3 -6.99 -38.66 -9.85
CA GLU A 3 -6.54 -38.29 -11.21
C GLU A 3 -6.61 -36.79 -11.53
N TRP A 4 -6.84 -35.93 -10.54
CA TRP A 4 -6.85 -34.46 -10.72
C TRP A 4 -5.50 -33.78 -10.36
N SER A 5 -4.42 -34.56 -10.14
CA SER A 5 -3.10 -34.06 -9.72
C SER A 5 -2.07 -33.95 -10.86
N LYS A 6 -2.51 -33.99 -12.12
CA LYS A 6 -1.63 -33.83 -13.28
C LYS A 6 -2.24 -32.84 -14.26
N ALA A 7 -2.23 -31.56 -13.88
CA ALA A 7 -2.31 -30.51 -14.89
C ALA A 7 -1.02 -30.57 -15.74
N PRO A 8 -1.10 -30.46 -17.07
CA PRO A 8 0.09 -30.48 -17.92
C PRO A 8 0.98 -29.27 -17.63
N ASP A 9 2.30 -29.48 -17.57
CA ASP A 9 3.34 -28.45 -17.33
C ASP A 9 3.28 -27.27 -18.32
N SER A 10 2.50 -27.39 -19.41
CA SER A 10 2.24 -26.32 -20.38
C SER A 10 1.34 -25.19 -19.87
N ILE A 11 0.64 -25.37 -18.74
CA ILE A 11 -0.12 -24.30 -18.05
C ILE A 11 0.79 -23.51 -17.09
N ALA A 12 1.95 -24.04 -16.71
CA ALA A 12 2.85 -23.41 -15.74
C ALA A 12 3.66 -22.22 -16.29
N ILE A 13 3.64 -21.96 -17.60
CA ILE A 13 4.32 -20.81 -18.22
C ILE A 13 3.55 -19.49 -18.00
N TYR A 14 2.27 -19.57 -17.62
CA TYR A 14 1.42 -18.40 -17.31
C TYR A 14 1.04 -18.28 -15.83
N ASP A 15 1.65 -19.06 -14.93
CA ASP A 15 1.42 -18.92 -13.48
C ASP A 15 2.14 -17.70 -12.88
N THR A 16 2.51 -16.73 -13.72
CA THR A 16 2.95 -15.39 -13.32
C THR A 16 1.72 -14.57 -12.98
N ASN A 17 1.00 -14.94 -11.92
CA ASN A 17 0.05 -14.00 -11.33
C ASN A 17 0.87 -12.77 -10.91
N PRO A 18 0.62 -11.58 -11.49
CA PRO A 18 1.43 -10.41 -11.19
C PRO A 18 1.39 -10.14 -9.70
N LEU A 19 2.53 -9.77 -9.10
CA LEU A 19 2.61 -9.51 -7.66
C LEU A 19 1.60 -8.42 -7.27
N ILE A 20 0.55 -8.80 -6.54
CA ILE A 20 -0.51 -7.88 -6.11
C ILE A 20 -0.24 -7.43 -4.67
N ILE A 21 0.04 -6.14 -4.48
CA ILE A 21 0.16 -5.53 -3.17
C ILE A 21 -1.23 -5.08 -2.71
N GLY A 22 -1.90 -5.90 -1.88
CA GLY A 22 -3.27 -5.65 -1.43
C GLY A 22 -3.49 -4.30 -0.74
N SER A 23 -2.46 -3.74 -0.10
CA SER A 23 -2.54 -2.40 0.52
C SER A 23 -2.76 -1.28 -0.51
N LEU A 24 -2.31 -1.43 -1.76
CA LEU A 24 -2.59 -0.48 -2.84
C LEU A 24 -4.07 -0.53 -3.25
N GLY A 25 -4.70 -1.71 -3.21
CA GLY A 25 -6.14 -1.84 -3.44
C GLY A 25 -6.96 -1.10 -2.37
N ALA A 26 -6.63 -1.29 -1.09
CA ALA A 26 -7.27 -0.55 0.00
C ALA A 26 -7.01 0.97 -0.09
N THR A 27 -5.80 1.35 -0.52
CA THR A 27 -5.46 2.75 -0.82
C THR A 27 -6.36 3.32 -1.92
N ALA A 28 -6.65 2.55 -2.96
CA ALA A 28 -7.48 3.00 -4.09
C ALA A 28 -8.91 3.28 -3.63
N ILE A 29 -9.47 2.40 -2.80
CA ILE A 29 -10.79 2.60 -2.21
C ILE A 29 -10.81 3.90 -1.42
N LEU A 30 -9.84 4.12 -0.52
CA LEU A 30 -9.77 5.33 0.30
C LEU A 30 -9.64 6.61 -0.56
N LEU A 31 -8.71 6.59 -1.52
CA LEU A 31 -8.39 7.75 -2.36
C LEU A 31 -9.53 8.12 -3.29
N TYR A 32 -10.22 7.13 -3.87
CA TYR A 32 -11.25 7.37 -4.88
C TYR A 32 -12.67 7.44 -4.33
N SER A 33 -12.95 6.80 -3.20
CA SER A 33 -14.28 6.82 -2.58
C SER A 33 -14.44 7.98 -1.61
N THR A 34 -13.36 8.40 -0.95
CA THR A 34 -13.37 9.49 0.05
C THR A 34 -12.23 10.50 -0.18
N PRO A 35 -12.17 11.15 -1.36
CA PRO A 35 -11.05 12.04 -1.72
C PRO A 35 -10.90 13.28 -0.80
N ALA A 36 -11.99 13.72 -0.16
CA ALA A 36 -11.97 14.81 0.80
C ALA A 36 -11.46 14.41 2.20
N SER A 37 -11.25 13.11 2.44
CA SER A 37 -10.76 12.63 3.73
C SER A 37 -9.34 13.17 4.01
N PRO A 38 -9.04 13.57 5.26
CA PRO A 38 -7.68 13.92 5.64
C PRO A 38 -6.71 12.74 5.45
N LEU A 39 -7.19 11.50 5.53
CA LEU A 39 -6.39 10.28 5.33
C LEU A 39 -6.11 9.99 3.85
N ALA A 40 -6.93 10.52 2.94
CA ALA A 40 -6.74 10.38 1.50
C ALA A 40 -5.82 11.45 0.90
N GLN A 41 -5.31 12.38 1.72
CA GLN A 41 -4.46 13.45 1.23
C GLN A 41 -3.09 12.91 0.76
N PRO A 42 -2.42 13.61 -0.17
CA PRO A 42 -1.15 13.13 -0.74
C PRO A 42 -0.05 12.89 0.31
N ARG A 43 -0.03 13.68 1.38
CA ARG A 43 0.99 13.59 2.44
C ARG A 43 0.87 12.28 3.24
N PRO A 44 -0.27 11.92 3.87
CA PRO A 44 -0.43 10.61 4.49
C PRO A 44 -0.18 9.45 3.54
N LEU A 45 -0.69 9.53 2.31
CA LEU A 45 -0.51 8.48 1.30
C LEU A 45 0.96 8.14 1.04
N LEU A 46 1.76 9.12 0.58
CA LEU A 46 3.14 8.88 0.18
C LEU A 46 4.02 8.58 1.40
N LEU A 47 3.94 9.40 2.44
CA LEU A 47 4.80 9.22 3.61
C LEU A 47 4.41 7.98 4.41
N GLY A 48 3.11 7.67 4.54
CA GLY A 48 2.65 6.50 5.25
C GLY A 48 3.09 5.19 4.59
N GLN A 49 3.04 5.13 3.25
CA GLN A 49 3.50 3.96 2.49
C GLN A 49 5.03 3.82 2.55
N ALA A 50 5.78 4.89 2.32
CA ALA A 50 7.24 4.90 2.47
C ALA A 50 7.70 4.48 3.87
N ILE A 51 7.09 5.03 4.93
CA ILE A 51 7.37 4.67 6.33
C ILE A 51 7.09 3.19 6.54
N SER A 52 5.92 2.70 6.13
CA SER A 52 5.51 1.33 6.42
C SER A 52 6.35 0.30 5.66
N ALA A 53 6.67 0.55 4.39
CA ALA A 53 7.58 -0.30 3.62
C ALA A 53 8.98 -0.32 4.27
N THR A 54 9.52 0.85 4.64
CA THR A 54 10.84 0.97 5.27
C THR A 54 10.88 0.23 6.61
N VAL A 55 9.91 0.47 7.49
CA VAL A 55 9.82 -0.18 8.80
C VAL A 55 9.69 -1.70 8.64
N GLY A 56 8.82 -2.16 7.74
CA GLY A 56 8.64 -3.59 7.48
C GLY A 56 9.94 -4.27 7.02
N ILE A 57 10.68 -3.65 6.10
CA ILE A 57 11.99 -4.13 5.64
C ILE A 57 13.00 -4.16 6.80
N LEU A 58 13.07 -3.11 7.61
CA LEU A 58 14.02 -3.06 8.74
C LEU A 58 13.72 -4.15 9.77
N ILE A 59 12.45 -4.39 10.09
CA ILE A 59 12.05 -5.46 11.00
C ILE A 59 12.36 -6.83 10.39
N ALA A 60 12.07 -7.04 9.11
CA ALA A 60 12.43 -8.28 8.42
C ALA A 60 13.94 -8.53 8.46
N LEU A 61 14.77 -7.53 8.18
CA LEU A 61 16.23 -7.63 8.26
C LEU A 61 16.71 -7.96 9.68
N ALA A 62 16.14 -7.30 10.70
CA ALA A 62 16.48 -7.56 12.09
C ALA A 62 16.18 -9.01 12.48
N PHE A 63 15.01 -9.54 12.14
CA PHE A 63 14.66 -10.93 12.49
C PHE A 63 15.40 -11.96 11.62
N LYS A 64 15.69 -11.69 10.35
CA LYS A 64 16.49 -12.57 9.50
C LYS A 64 17.93 -12.76 10.03
N SER A 65 18.46 -11.78 10.77
CA SER A 65 19.78 -11.90 11.41
C SER A 65 19.85 -12.96 12.51
N LEU A 66 18.70 -13.41 13.04
CA LEU A 66 18.62 -14.48 14.04
C LEU A 66 18.82 -15.88 13.43
N GLY A 67 18.82 -15.99 12.11
CA GLY A 67 18.87 -17.26 11.37
C GLY A 67 17.50 -17.67 10.79
N PRO A 68 17.50 -18.53 9.75
CA PRO A 68 16.28 -18.85 9.00
C PRO A 68 15.22 -19.59 9.83
N GLU A 69 15.62 -20.53 10.68
CA GLU A 69 14.67 -21.29 11.53
C GLU A 69 13.99 -20.41 12.58
N GLU A 70 14.77 -19.51 13.19
CA GLU A 70 14.28 -18.53 14.16
C GLU A 70 13.35 -17.51 13.50
N PHE A 71 13.71 -17.03 12.30
CA PHE A 71 12.89 -16.11 11.53
C PHE A 71 11.51 -16.70 11.26
N GLU A 72 11.44 -17.94 10.76
CA GLU A 72 10.15 -18.59 10.49
C GLU A 72 9.33 -18.81 11.77
N ARG A 73 9.97 -19.24 12.87
CA ARG A 73 9.28 -19.45 14.15
C ARG A 73 8.72 -18.14 14.72
N LEU A 74 9.43 -17.02 14.54
CA LEU A 74 9.07 -15.71 15.08
C LEU A 74 8.43 -14.78 14.04
N ARG A 75 8.10 -15.27 12.85
CA ARG A 75 7.62 -14.44 11.73
C ARG A 75 6.32 -13.71 12.06
N TRP A 76 5.44 -14.35 12.81
CA TRP A 76 4.19 -13.74 13.32
C TRP A 76 4.47 -12.54 14.23
N LEU A 77 5.50 -12.63 15.08
CA LEU A 77 5.91 -11.57 16.00
C LEU A 77 6.57 -10.43 15.23
N ALA A 78 7.43 -10.76 14.26
CA ALA A 78 8.05 -9.78 13.36
C ALA A 78 6.97 -9.00 12.58
N GLY A 79 5.95 -9.67 12.06
CA GLY A 79 4.82 -9.03 11.38
C GLY A 79 4.04 -8.09 12.31
N ALA A 80 3.70 -8.54 13.52
CA ALA A 80 3.02 -7.72 14.52
C ALA A 80 3.84 -6.48 14.91
N LEU A 81 5.15 -6.64 15.12
CA LEU A 81 6.07 -5.55 15.42
C LEU A 81 6.19 -4.56 14.27
N ALA A 82 6.26 -5.05 13.02
CA ALA A 82 6.31 -4.18 11.85
C ALA A 82 5.10 -3.25 11.78
N VAL A 83 3.88 -3.79 11.98
CA VAL A 83 2.66 -2.97 11.99
C VAL A 83 2.64 -2.00 13.17
N ALA A 84 2.98 -2.46 14.38
CA ALA A 84 2.96 -1.62 15.58
C ALA A 84 3.95 -0.44 15.49
N VAL A 85 5.18 -0.71 15.05
CA VAL A 85 6.21 0.33 14.87
C VAL A 85 5.82 1.28 13.73
N ALA A 86 5.34 0.76 12.59
CA ALA A 86 4.90 1.62 11.50
C ALA A 86 3.74 2.53 11.92
N ALA A 87 2.76 2.01 12.65
CA ALA A 87 1.65 2.78 13.20
C ALA A 87 2.13 3.87 14.17
N ALA A 88 3.06 3.55 15.07
CA ALA A 88 3.64 4.52 15.99
C ALA A 88 4.38 5.64 15.25
N VAL A 89 5.24 5.30 14.28
CA VAL A 89 5.99 6.27 13.48
C VAL A 89 5.04 7.16 12.70
N MET A 90 4.05 6.60 11.99
CA MET A 90 3.05 7.36 11.26
C MET A 90 2.22 8.31 12.15
N THR A 91 1.94 7.89 13.38
CA THR A 91 1.22 8.72 14.36
C THR A 91 2.07 9.94 14.75
N VAL A 92 3.35 9.74 15.04
CA VAL A 92 4.29 10.81 15.40
C VAL A 92 4.51 11.77 14.23
N THR A 93 4.68 11.26 13.01
CA THR A 93 4.90 12.08 11.81
C THR A 93 3.63 12.75 11.28
N LYS A 94 2.46 12.41 11.84
CA LYS A 94 1.12 12.84 11.38
C LYS A 94 0.88 12.46 9.91
N THR A 95 1.23 11.23 9.56
CA THR A 95 1.11 10.68 8.19
C THR A 95 0.39 9.33 8.22
N VAL A 96 -0.60 9.19 9.11
CA VAL A 96 -1.38 7.95 9.24
C VAL A 96 -2.11 7.65 7.94
N HIS A 97 -1.70 6.57 7.29
CA HIS A 97 -2.36 5.97 6.14
C HIS A 97 -2.70 4.53 6.47
N PRO A 98 -3.93 4.23 6.95
CA PRO A 98 -4.29 2.89 7.43
C PRO A 98 -3.97 1.74 6.46
N PRO A 99 -4.14 1.88 5.13
CA PRO A 99 -3.72 0.84 4.18
C PRO A 99 -2.23 0.49 4.25
N ALA A 100 -1.36 1.45 4.59
CA ALA A 100 0.08 1.21 4.68
C ALA A 100 0.46 0.22 5.79
N GLY A 101 -0.36 0.04 6.82
CA GLY A 101 -0.14 -0.99 7.85
C GLY A 101 -0.04 -2.39 7.22
N ALA A 102 -0.86 -2.68 6.20
CA ALA A 102 -0.76 -3.95 5.47
C ALA A 102 0.54 -4.06 4.66
N THR A 103 1.10 -2.95 4.16
CA THR A 103 2.42 -2.95 3.50
C THR A 103 3.53 -3.36 4.47
N ALA A 104 3.53 -2.81 5.69
CA ALA A 104 4.50 -3.19 6.73
C ALA A 104 4.38 -4.68 7.09
N LEU A 105 3.16 -5.21 7.19
CA LEU A 105 2.92 -6.63 7.46
C LEU A 105 3.45 -7.52 6.32
N LEU A 106 3.05 -7.21 5.08
CA LEU A 106 3.43 -7.98 3.89
C LEU A 106 4.94 -8.02 3.66
N ALA A 107 5.65 -6.91 3.97
CA ALA A 107 7.11 -6.85 3.91
C ALA A 107 7.82 -7.92 4.75
N VAL A 108 7.13 -8.49 5.74
CA VAL A 108 7.65 -9.55 6.61
C VAL A 108 7.01 -10.90 6.30
N THR A 109 5.69 -10.95 6.07
CA THR A 109 4.92 -12.20 6.07
C THR A 109 4.75 -12.87 4.70
N SER A 110 4.89 -12.14 3.59
CA SER A 110 4.84 -12.74 2.25
C SER A 110 6.26 -12.96 1.75
N ASP A 111 6.56 -14.17 1.28
CA ASP A 111 7.88 -14.50 0.73
C ASP A 111 8.16 -13.72 -0.56
N GLU A 112 7.14 -13.54 -1.39
CA GLU A 112 7.24 -12.79 -2.64
C GLU A 112 7.53 -11.31 -2.39
N VAL A 113 6.85 -10.71 -1.40
CA VAL A 113 7.06 -9.30 -1.02
C VAL A 113 8.39 -9.14 -0.26
N LEU A 114 8.74 -10.09 0.61
CA LEU A 114 10.01 -10.09 1.33
C LEU A 114 11.20 -10.18 0.36
N ALA A 115 11.06 -10.94 -0.74
CA ALA A 115 12.08 -11.06 -1.78
C ALA A 115 12.36 -9.74 -2.53
N LEU A 116 11.40 -8.80 -2.57
CA LEU A 116 11.64 -7.47 -3.15
C LEU A 116 12.64 -6.64 -2.34
N GLY A 117 12.71 -6.86 -1.02
CA GLY A 117 13.49 -6.04 -0.10
C GLY A 117 13.21 -4.55 -0.30
N TRP A 118 14.27 -3.75 -0.51
CA TRP A 118 14.16 -2.31 -0.78
C TRP A 118 13.39 -1.95 -2.05
N GLY A 119 13.26 -2.88 -3.01
CA GLY A 119 12.42 -2.70 -4.18
C GLY A 119 10.94 -2.48 -3.84
N LEU A 120 10.48 -2.94 -2.67
CA LEU A 120 9.13 -2.69 -2.19
C LEU A 120 8.83 -1.19 -2.06
N VAL A 121 9.79 -0.39 -1.56
CA VAL A 121 9.61 1.06 -1.40
C VAL A 121 9.35 1.71 -2.76
N ALA A 122 10.18 1.41 -3.76
CA ALA A 122 9.99 1.94 -5.11
C ALA A 122 8.64 1.48 -5.71
N LEU A 123 8.27 0.21 -5.54
CA LEU A 123 7.02 -0.34 -6.05
C LEU A 123 5.79 0.38 -5.46
N VAL A 124 5.73 0.55 -4.14
CA VAL A 124 4.59 1.21 -3.50
C VAL A 124 4.52 2.69 -3.82
N GLU A 125 5.65 3.39 -3.92
CA GLU A 125 5.68 4.81 -4.26
C GLU A 125 5.27 5.06 -5.72
N VAL A 126 5.72 4.22 -6.66
CA VAL A 126 5.25 4.28 -8.05
C VAL A 126 3.75 4.04 -8.13
N GLY A 127 3.22 3.06 -7.38
CA GLY A 127 1.79 2.82 -7.27
C GLY A 127 1.03 4.04 -6.72
N CYS A 128 1.51 4.63 -5.63
CA CYS A 128 0.89 5.80 -5.02
C CYS A 128 0.92 7.02 -5.94
N ALA A 129 2.04 7.26 -6.63
CA ALA A 129 2.17 8.34 -7.61
C ALA A 129 1.18 8.17 -8.76
N ALA A 130 1.07 6.96 -9.33
CA ALA A 130 0.10 6.67 -10.39
C ALA A 130 -1.34 6.92 -9.92
N MET A 131 -1.68 6.52 -8.70
CA MET A 131 -3.01 6.74 -8.12
C MET A 131 -3.31 8.22 -7.86
N LEU A 132 -2.32 9.00 -7.42
CA LEU A 132 -2.46 10.45 -7.27
C LEU A 132 -2.70 11.14 -8.61
N VAL A 133 -2.00 10.74 -9.67
CA VAL A 133 -2.22 11.28 -11.03
C VAL A 133 -3.67 11.05 -11.46
N VAL A 134 -4.21 9.84 -11.24
CA VAL A 134 -5.61 9.53 -11.55
C VAL A 134 -6.58 10.36 -10.70
N ALA A 135 -6.34 10.46 -9.39
CA ALA A 135 -7.17 11.23 -8.48
C ALA A 135 -7.23 12.72 -8.87
N LEU A 136 -6.08 13.32 -9.18
CA LEU A 136 -5.96 14.71 -9.61
C LEU A 136 -6.63 14.94 -10.97
N GLY A 137 -6.47 14.02 -11.92
CA GLY A 137 -7.15 14.10 -13.22
C GLY A 137 -8.67 14.12 -13.08
N ARG A 138 -9.23 13.28 -12.20
CA ARG A 138 -10.66 13.27 -11.89
C ARG A 138 -11.12 14.58 -11.22
N ALA A 139 -10.33 15.11 -10.29
CA ALA A 139 -10.63 16.38 -9.63
C ALA A 139 -10.61 17.55 -10.62
N ALA A 140 -9.60 17.62 -11.49
CA ALA A 140 -9.49 18.66 -12.52
C ALA A 140 -10.66 18.60 -13.52
N ALA A 141 -11.06 17.41 -13.96
CA ALA A 141 -12.21 17.22 -14.84
C ALA A 141 -13.52 17.69 -14.17
N ALA A 142 -13.70 17.38 -12.87
CA ALA A 142 -14.85 17.83 -12.10
C ALA A 142 -14.91 19.36 -11.98
N VAL A 143 -13.78 20.02 -11.69
CA VAL A 143 -13.66 21.49 -11.64
C VAL A 143 -13.98 22.12 -13.00
N ALA A 144 -13.43 21.57 -14.09
CA ALA A 144 -13.70 22.05 -15.44
C ALA A 144 -15.20 21.92 -15.81
N ALA A 145 -15.83 20.82 -15.42
CA ALA A 145 -17.27 20.61 -15.62
C ALA A 145 -18.11 21.59 -14.78
N ALA A 146 -17.74 21.86 -13.53
CA ALA A 146 -18.42 22.83 -12.67
C ALA A 146 -18.34 24.26 -13.24
N LYS A 147 -17.16 24.67 -13.75
CA LYS A 147 -16.98 25.97 -14.40
C LYS A 147 -17.85 26.12 -15.66
N LYS A 148 -17.96 25.07 -16.48
CA LYS A 148 -18.82 25.06 -17.69
C LYS A 148 -20.32 25.12 -17.35
N ARG A 149 -20.72 24.62 -16.18
CA ARG A 149 -22.12 24.61 -15.73
C ARG A 149 -22.60 25.95 -15.16
N GLY A 150 -21.74 26.97 -15.07
CA GLY A 150 -22.13 28.30 -14.58
C GLY A 150 -22.71 28.26 -13.16
N ALA A 151 -22.11 27.48 -12.26
CA ALA A 151 -22.60 27.34 -10.89
C ALA A 151 -22.82 28.73 -10.26
N PRO A 152 -23.98 28.98 -9.62
CA PRO A 152 -24.35 30.30 -9.15
C PRO A 152 -23.30 30.79 -8.14
N GLU A 153 -22.83 32.01 -8.36
CA GLU A 153 -21.96 32.72 -7.44
C GLU A 153 -22.69 32.81 -6.09
N VAL A 154 -22.21 32.11 -5.08
CA VAL A 154 -22.75 32.23 -3.72
C VAL A 154 -22.41 33.63 -3.26
N LYS A 155 -23.35 34.57 -3.44
CA LYS A 155 -23.26 35.92 -2.88
C LYS A 155 -23.14 35.75 -1.37
N VAL A 156 -21.94 36.02 -0.85
CA VAL A 156 -21.74 36.22 0.59
C VAL A 156 -22.57 37.46 0.93
N VAL A 157 -23.70 37.25 1.60
CA VAL A 157 -24.52 38.34 2.13
C VAL A 157 -23.68 39.02 3.22
N PRO A 158 -23.51 40.35 3.18
CA PRO A 158 -22.63 41.09 4.08
C PRO A 158 -23.05 40.99 5.55
#